data_AF-A0A938QQF4-F1
#
_entry.id   AF-A0A938QQF4-F1
#
_cell.length_a   1.000
_cell.length_b   1.000
_cell.length_c   1.000
_cell.angle_alpha   90.00
_cell.angle_beta   90.00
_cell.angle_gamma   90.00
#
_symmetry.space_group_name_H-M   'P 1'
#
loop_
_entity.id
_entity.type
_entity.pdbx_description
1 polymer ?
#
loop_
_entity_poly.entity_id
_entity_poly.type
_entity_poly.pdbx_seq_one_letter_code
_entity_poly.pdbx_strand_id
1 'polypeptide(L)'
;MNNLIKDDENRVLGGKVVEYCKKYSIPIEYFFDIVEDQKVNPMMRGKGMEYEIYLLLQKHLTPSEWIVQKLNLNPQPNMPDVDIGVTHRRTGIILKVEAKPSVRDSMNSGKKTKNYKVPHFKVKCHRSRSNISLSGSSNDRYAVDTFDIVITNPSNSIIKGKTIGPDLELIQDEELLRILFDYYKVGDMEGLLKAINNDWRFVLPSEIAVEGFIPRTPYVLLENDPHWLPIGQIESKMLEIVRRMKRR
;
A
#
# COMPACT_ATOMS: atom_id res chain seq x y z
N MET A 1 -8.38 -34.13 -11.12
CA MET A 1 -9.33 -32.99 -11.01
C MET A 1 -8.61 -31.64 -10.91
N ASN A 2 -7.63 -31.46 -10.01
CA ASN A 2 -6.91 -30.17 -9.88
C ASN A 2 -6.13 -29.70 -11.12
N ASN A 3 -5.60 -30.60 -11.96
CA ASN A 3 -4.86 -30.20 -13.18
C ASN A 3 -5.79 -29.69 -14.30
N LEU A 4 -6.97 -30.30 -14.46
CA LEU A 4 -7.94 -29.88 -15.49
C LEU A 4 -8.55 -28.49 -15.20
N ILE A 5 -8.73 -28.14 -13.92
CA ILE A 5 -9.22 -26.82 -13.51
C ILE A 5 -8.15 -25.74 -13.77
N LYS A 6 -6.88 -26.05 -13.46
CA LYS A 6 -5.76 -25.14 -13.74
C LYS A 6 -5.54 -24.90 -15.24
N ASP A 7 -5.71 -25.93 -16.06
CA ASP A 7 -5.58 -25.81 -17.53
C ASP A 7 -6.65 -24.89 -18.13
N ASP A 8 -7.85 -24.89 -17.55
CA ASP A 8 -8.95 -24.02 -17.98
C ASP A 8 -8.74 -22.56 -17.54
N GLU A 9 -8.32 -22.34 -16.30
CA GLU A 9 -7.95 -21.00 -15.79
C GLU A 9 -6.81 -20.37 -16.61
N ASN A 10 -5.78 -21.17 -16.93
CA ASN A 10 -4.65 -20.72 -17.74
C ASN A 10 -5.07 -20.37 -19.17
N ARG A 11 -5.98 -21.16 -19.79
CA ARG A 11 -6.52 -20.84 -21.12
C ARG A 11 -7.34 -19.56 -21.11
N VAL A 12 -8.20 -19.39 -20.12
CA VAL A 12 -9.00 -18.16 -19.97
C VAL A 12 -8.09 -16.94 -19.78
N LEU A 13 -7.06 -17.05 -18.94
CA LEU A 13 -6.09 -15.97 -18.73
C LEU A 13 -5.32 -15.64 -20.01
N GLY A 14 -4.80 -16.65 -20.70
CA GLY A 14 -4.11 -16.48 -21.98
C GLY A 14 -4.99 -15.79 -23.03
N GLY A 15 -6.27 -16.19 -23.12
CA GLY A 15 -7.26 -15.54 -23.99
C GLY A 15 -7.44 -14.05 -23.66
N LYS A 16 -7.56 -13.71 -22.38
CA LYS A 16 -7.67 -12.31 -21.92
C LYS A 16 -6.43 -11.47 -22.26
N VAL A 17 -5.23 -12.03 -22.13
CA VAL A 17 -3.99 -11.33 -22.51
C VAL A 17 -3.98 -11.07 -24.02
N VAL A 18 -4.35 -12.05 -24.84
CA VAL A 18 -4.45 -11.88 -26.30
C VAL A 18 -5.45 -10.79 -26.67
N GLU A 19 -6.64 -10.81 -26.07
CA GLU A 19 -7.66 -9.78 -26.29
C GLU A 19 -7.20 -8.39 -25.85
N TYR A 20 -6.52 -8.30 -24.70
CA TYR A 20 -5.95 -7.05 -24.20
C TYR A 20 -4.90 -6.50 -25.16
N CYS A 21 -3.96 -7.32 -25.60
CA CYS A 21 -2.92 -6.92 -26.55
C CYS A 21 -3.54 -6.45 -27.88
N LYS A 22 -4.54 -7.16 -28.41
CA LYS A 22 -5.26 -6.72 -29.62
C LYS A 22 -5.97 -5.38 -29.42
N LYS A 23 -6.69 -5.24 -28.31
CA LYS A 23 -7.48 -4.04 -28.00
C LYS A 23 -6.62 -2.78 -27.89
N TYR A 24 -5.43 -2.91 -27.31
CA TYR A 24 -4.52 -1.79 -27.07
C TYR A 24 -3.33 -1.75 -28.05
N SER A 25 -3.37 -2.54 -29.11
CA SER A 25 -2.32 -2.61 -30.15
C SER A 25 -0.91 -2.88 -29.58
N ILE A 26 -0.83 -3.75 -28.57
CA ILE A 26 0.45 -4.19 -27.98
C ILE A 26 0.93 -5.43 -28.75
N PRO A 27 2.16 -5.46 -29.25
CA PRO A 27 2.76 -6.68 -29.80
C PRO A 27 2.88 -7.74 -28.70
N ILE A 28 2.20 -8.86 -28.86
CA ILE A 28 2.05 -9.86 -27.80
C ILE A 28 3.39 -10.51 -27.41
N GLU A 29 4.31 -10.63 -28.38
CA GLU A 29 5.65 -11.16 -28.20
C GLU A 29 6.51 -10.34 -27.24
N TYR A 30 6.21 -9.03 -27.09
CA TYR A 30 6.89 -8.12 -26.17
C TYR A 30 6.07 -7.82 -24.91
N PHE A 31 4.93 -8.49 -24.69
CA PHE A 31 4.04 -8.16 -23.57
C PHE A 31 4.75 -8.27 -22.22
N PHE A 32 5.50 -9.35 -21.97
CA PHE A 32 6.24 -9.54 -20.73
C PHE A 32 7.41 -8.58 -20.58
N ASP A 33 8.17 -8.34 -21.66
CA ASP A 33 9.24 -7.33 -21.68
C ASP A 33 8.71 -5.94 -21.30
N ILE A 34 7.50 -5.60 -21.76
CA ILE A 34 6.84 -4.32 -21.42
C ILE A 34 6.40 -4.30 -19.94
N VAL A 35 5.77 -5.36 -19.43
CA VAL A 35 5.28 -5.35 -18.03
C VAL A 35 6.42 -5.45 -17.01
N GLU A 36 7.55 -6.02 -17.38
CA GLU A 36 8.76 -6.13 -16.58
C GLU A 36 9.65 -4.88 -16.65
N ASP A 37 9.35 -3.93 -17.54
CA ASP A 37 10.05 -2.66 -17.66
C ASP A 37 10.12 -1.91 -16.31
N GLN A 38 11.27 -1.29 -16.04
CA GLN A 38 11.56 -0.61 -14.77
C GLN A 38 10.59 0.53 -14.45
N LYS A 39 9.88 1.08 -15.42
CA LYS A 39 8.83 2.09 -15.22
C LYS A 39 7.47 1.44 -14.98
N VAL A 40 7.17 0.31 -15.63
CA VAL A 40 5.87 -0.36 -15.58
C VAL A 40 5.73 -1.19 -14.31
N ASN A 41 6.73 -1.99 -13.97
CA ASN A 41 6.68 -2.90 -12.82
C ASN A 41 6.38 -2.14 -11.48
N PRO A 42 7.04 -1.01 -11.16
CA PRO A 42 6.67 -0.24 -9.97
C PRO A 42 5.23 0.30 -10.00
N MET A 43 4.69 0.65 -11.18
CA MET A 43 3.31 1.09 -11.32
C MET A 43 2.34 -0.07 -11.10
N MET A 44 2.63 -1.25 -11.66
CA MET A 44 1.87 -2.48 -11.44
C MET A 44 1.85 -2.87 -9.97
N ARG A 45 2.99 -2.80 -9.27
CA ARG A 45 3.06 -3.07 -7.82
C ARG A 45 2.25 -2.06 -7.01
N GLY A 46 2.31 -0.77 -7.36
CA GLY A 46 1.50 0.27 -6.73
C GLY A 46 0.00 -0.02 -6.87
N LYS A 47 -0.45 -0.29 -8.10
CA LYS A 47 -1.86 -0.64 -8.36
C LYS A 47 -2.26 -1.96 -7.71
N GLY A 48 -1.38 -2.96 -7.71
CA GLY A 48 -1.58 -4.23 -7.01
C GLY A 48 -1.87 -4.03 -5.53
N MET A 49 -1.09 -3.18 -4.86
CA MET A 49 -1.31 -2.84 -3.45
C MET A 49 -2.71 -2.23 -3.18
N GLU A 50 -3.20 -1.36 -4.07
CA GLU A 50 -4.56 -0.81 -3.94
C GLU A 50 -5.63 -1.93 -4.00
N TYR A 51 -5.48 -2.89 -4.91
CA TYR A 51 -6.39 -4.04 -5.01
C TYR A 51 -6.26 -4.99 -3.81
N GLU A 52 -5.04 -5.22 -3.30
CA GLU A 52 -4.82 -6.01 -2.09
C GLU A 52 -5.52 -5.37 -0.88
N ILE A 53 -5.41 -4.05 -0.71
CA ILE A 53 -6.11 -3.35 0.38
C ILE A 53 -7.62 -3.42 0.17
N TYR A 54 -8.12 -3.29 -1.06
CA TYR A 54 -9.54 -3.47 -1.34
C TYR A 54 -10.05 -4.84 -0.87
N LEU A 55 -9.35 -5.92 -1.23
CA LEU A 55 -9.69 -7.28 -0.79
C LEU A 55 -9.53 -7.46 0.73
N LEU A 56 -8.49 -6.86 1.31
CA LEU A 56 -8.23 -6.85 2.74
C LEU A 56 -9.39 -6.22 3.52
N LEU A 57 -9.88 -5.06 3.06
CA LEU A 57 -11.02 -4.38 3.68
C LEU A 57 -12.31 -5.16 3.51
N GLN A 58 -12.56 -5.76 2.34
CA GLN A 58 -13.72 -6.64 2.14
C GLN A 58 -13.73 -7.83 3.11
N LYS A 59 -12.55 -8.34 3.47
CA LYS A 59 -12.39 -9.44 4.42
C LYS A 59 -12.59 -8.99 5.88
N HIS A 60 -12.12 -7.80 6.25
CA HIS A 60 -12.09 -7.34 7.65
C HIS A 60 -13.32 -6.53 8.07
N LEU A 61 -14.06 -5.94 7.13
CA LEU A 61 -15.23 -5.14 7.43
C LEU A 61 -16.51 -5.95 7.29
N THR A 62 -17.43 -5.76 8.23
CA THR A 62 -18.73 -6.43 8.27
C THR A 62 -19.57 -6.00 7.06
N PRO A 63 -19.95 -6.91 6.13
CA PRO A 63 -20.64 -6.54 4.89
C PRO A 63 -22.04 -5.93 5.07
N SER A 64 -22.69 -6.18 6.21
CA SER A 64 -23.98 -5.56 6.56
C SER A 64 -23.84 -4.14 7.11
N GLU A 65 -22.64 -3.73 7.52
CA GLU A 65 -22.36 -2.38 8.03
C GLU A 65 -21.63 -1.51 7.00
N TRP A 66 -20.78 -2.13 6.17
CA TRP A 66 -19.89 -1.44 5.26
C TRP A 66 -20.08 -1.85 3.79
N ILE A 67 -19.79 -0.92 2.89
CA ILE A 67 -19.61 -1.17 1.45
C ILE A 67 -18.20 -0.70 1.10
N VAL A 68 -17.38 -1.58 0.53
CA VAL A 68 -16.03 -1.25 0.07
C VAL A 68 -16.06 -1.15 -1.45
N GLN A 69 -15.52 -0.08 -1.99
CA GLN A 69 -15.47 0.18 -3.43
C GLN A 69 -14.07 0.60 -3.85
N LYS A 70 -13.48 -0.10 -4.82
CA LYS A 70 -12.33 0.40 -5.57
C LYS A 70 -12.79 1.52 -6.49
N LEU A 71 -12.21 2.70 -6.35
CA LEU A 71 -12.49 3.81 -7.23
C LEU A 71 -11.57 3.67 -8.46
N ASN A 72 -12.18 3.48 -9.63
CA ASN A 72 -11.50 3.33 -10.92
C ASN A 72 -11.69 4.57 -11.80
N LEU A 73 -11.71 5.76 -11.19
CA LEU A 73 -11.91 7.02 -11.89
C LEU A 73 -10.55 7.71 -12.05
N ASN A 74 -10.27 8.22 -13.26
CA ASN A 74 -9.16 9.15 -13.44
C ASN A 74 -9.39 10.37 -12.55
N PRO A 75 -8.37 10.87 -11.82
CA PRO A 75 -8.49 12.08 -11.02
C PRO A 75 -8.99 13.22 -11.88
N GLN A 76 -10.13 13.79 -11.49
CA GLN A 76 -10.70 14.97 -12.14
C GLN A 76 -10.00 16.23 -11.59
N PRO A 77 -9.98 17.35 -12.35
CA PRO A 77 -9.50 18.62 -11.82
C PRO A 77 -10.18 18.94 -10.48
N ASN A 78 -9.37 19.22 -9.45
CA ASN A 78 -9.80 19.52 -8.08
C ASN A 78 -10.43 18.38 -7.26
N MET A 79 -10.42 17.14 -7.74
CA MET A 79 -10.74 15.97 -6.91
C MET A 79 -9.47 15.17 -6.60
N PRO A 80 -9.11 14.97 -5.32
CA PRO A 80 -7.99 14.09 -4.99
C PRO A 80 -8.30 12.68 -5.48
N ASP A 81 -7.31 12.04 -6.09
CA ASP A 81 -7.35 10.61 -6.39
C ASP A 81 -7.48 9.86 -5.05
N VAL A 82 -8.54 9.09 -4.89
CA VAL A 82 -8.78 8.27 -3.69
C VAL A 82 -8.74 6.83 -4.14
N ASP A 83 -7.87 6.03 -3.54
CA ASP A 83 -7.70 4.65 -3.97
C ASP A 83 -8.95 3.81 -3.71
N ILE A 84 -9.52 3.93 -2.50
CA ILE A 84 -10.64 3.10 -2.04
C ILE A 84 -11.64 3.95 -1.25
N GLY A 85 -12.93 3.81 -1.58
CA GLY A 85 -14.05 4.37 -0.82
C GLY A 85 -14.67 3.32 0.09
N VAL A 86 -14.95 3.68 1.34
CA VAL A 86 -15.62 2.80 2.31
C VAL A 86 -16.85 3.51 2.87
N THR A 87 -18.03 3.03 2.49
CA THR A 87 -19.31 3.64 2.87
C THR A 87 -19.92 2.92 4.06
N HIS A 88 -20.20 3.66 5.14
CA HIS A 88 -20.98 3.16 6.26
C HIS A 88 -22.47 3.17 5.90
N ARG A 89 -23.05 1.98 5.71
CA ARG A 89 -24.40 1.80 5.13
C ARG A 89 -25.48 2.59 5.86
N ARG A 90 -25.47 2.56 7.19
CA ARG A 90 -26.52 3.19 8.02
C ARG A 90 -26.49 4.71 7.96
N THR A 91 -25.34 5.33 7.66
CA THR A 91 -25.20 6.79 7.69
C THR A 91 -24.95 7.42 6.33
N GLY A 92 -24.61 6.63 5.31
CA GLY A 92 -24.20 7.14 4.01
C GLY A 92 -22.82 7.82 3.98
N ILE A 93 -22.21 8.09 5.14
CA ILE A 93 -20.84 8.62 5.25
C ILE A 93 -19.85 7.71 4.52
N ILE A 94 -19.05 8.32 3.65
CA ILE A 94 -17.99 7.69 2.86
C ILE A 94 -16.63 8.09 3.46
N LEU A 95 -15.83 7.09 3.82
CA LEU A 95 -14.45 7.26 4.25
C LEU A 95 -13.51 7.04 3.06
N LYS A 96 -12.51 7.92 2.94
CA LYS A 96 -11.47 7.90 1.91
C LYS A 96 -10.23 7.19 2.43
N VAL A 97 -9.86 6.09 1.79
CA VAL A 97 -8.71 5.27 2.15
C VAL A 97 -7.63 5.40 1.08
N GLU A 98 -6.40 5.68 1.50
CA GLU A 98 -5.21 5.81 0.66
C GLU A 98 -4.24 4.65 0.88
N ALA A 99 -3.72 4.08 -0.19
CA ALA A 99 -2.70 3.04 -0.20
C ALA A 99 -1.30 3.65 -0.41
N LYS A 100 -0.44 3.60 0.61
CA LYS A 100 0.94 4.10 0.48
C LYS A 100 1.98 3.01 0.72
N PRO A 101 2.83 2.68 -0.27
CA PRO A 101 3.87 1.68 -0.07
C PRO A 101 4.92 2.19 0.91
N SER A 102 5.58 1.27 1.58
CA SER A 102 6.79 1.59 2.33
C SER A 102 7.90 2.13 1.40
N VAL A 103 8.80 2.95 1.94
CA VAL A 103 9.97 3.46 1.22
C VAL A 103 10.95 2.31 1.07
N ARG A 104 11.49 2.09 -0.14
CA ARG A 104 12.52 1.07 -0.37
C ARG A 104 13.71 1.27 0.55
N ASP A 105 14.28 0.16 1.01
CA ASP A 105 15.51 0.16 1.81
C ASP A 105 15.40 1.04 3.06
N SER A 106 14.19 1.09 3.64
CA SER A 106 13.92 1.89 4.83
C SER A 106 13.74 1.08 6.10
N MET A 107 13.67 -0.26 5.97
CA MET A 107 13.66 -1.14 7.13
C MET A 107 14.98 -0.98 7.90
N ASN A 108 14.88 -0.71 9.19
CA ASN A 108 16.03 -0.42 10.03
C ASN A 108 15.88 -1.11 11.39
N SER A 109 16.98 -1.62 11.94
CA SER A 109 16.99 -2.26 13.26
C SER A 109 16.81 -1.30 14.44
N GLY A 110 16.90 0.01 14.20
CA GLY A 110 16.82 1.05 15.23
C GLY A 110 18.12 1.30 16.01
N LYS A 111 19.02 0.31 16.07
CA LYS A 111 20.25 0.34 16.90
C LYS A 111 21.10 1.60 16.67
N LYS A 112 21.32 1.96 15.41
CA LYS A 112 22.20 3.07 15.00
C LYS A 112 21.45 4.37 14.68
N THR A 113 20.13 4.42 14.84
CA THR A 113 19.36 5.64 14.50
C THR A 113 19.17 6.54 15.70
N LYS A 114 19.02 7.85 15.45
CA LYS A 114 18.67 8.83 16.50
C LYS A 114 17.16 8.92 16.77
N ASN A 115 16.33 8.44 15.84
CA ASN A 115 14.88 8.65 15.89
C ASN A 115 14.19 7.58 16.74
N TYR A 116 14.46 6.30 16.46
CA TYR A 116 13.83 5.19 17.16
C TYR A 116 14.85 4.06 17.41
N LYS A 117 14.79 3.49 18.61
CA LYS A 117 15.68 2.41 19.07
C LYS A 117 15.10 1.00 18.88
N VAL A 118 14.03 0.91 18.11
CA VAL A 118 13.32 -0.33 17.78
C VAL A 118 13.26 -0.52 16.26
N PRO A 119 12.99 -1.74 15.77
CA PRO A 119 12.82 -1.98 14.34
C PRO A 119 11.71 -1.11 13.74
N HIS A 120 11.97 -0.48 12.60
CA HIS A 120 11.04 0.44 11.96
C HIS A 120 11.30 0.60 10.46
N PHE A 121 10.30 1.11 9.75
CA PHE A 121 10.39 1.49 8.33
C PHE A 121 9.73 2.85 8.07
N LYS A 122 9.79 3.34 6.83
CA LYS A 122 9.15 4.60 6.42
C LYS A 122 8.07 4.35 5.38
N VAL A 123 7.07 5.23 5.29
CA VAL A 123 5.96 5.13 4.31
C VAL A 123 6.03 6.26 3.29
N LYS A 124 5.71 6.01 2.02
CA LYS A 124 5.82 6.99 0.93
C LYS A 124 4.56 7.88 0.82
N CYS A 125 4.35 8.80 1.77
CA CYS A 125 3.15 9.67 1.82
C CYS A 125 3.24 10.98 1.00
N HIS A 126 3.95 11.00 -0.13
CA HIS A 126 3.93 12.18 -1.03
C HIS A 126 2.97 12.03 -2.20
N ARG A 127 2.55 13.18 -2.71
CA ARG A 127 1.80 13.31 -3.96
C ARG A 127 2.62 12.76 -5.13
N SER A 128 1.97 12.01 -6.02
CA SER A 128 2.57 11.62 -7.29
C SER A 128 2.82 12.87 -8.13
N ARG A 129 4.04 13.04 -8.65
CA ARG A 129 4.42 14.18 -9.47
C ARG A 129 4.04 13.92 -10.93
N SER A 130 2.74 13.82 -11.22
CA SER A 130 2.24 13.72 -12.60
C SER A 130 2.17 15.08 -13.31
N ASN A 131 2.27 16.19 -12.57
CA ASN A 131 2.26 17.55 -13.12
C ASN A 131 3.58 18.28 -12.81
N ILE A 132 4.52 18.23 -13.78
CA ILE A 132 5.84 18.87 -13.71
C ILE A 132 5.72 20.41 -13.53
N SER A 133 4.60 21.00 -13.93
CA SER A 133 4.30 22.43 -13.77
C SER A 133 4.18 22.89 -12.30
N LEU A 134 3.94 21.97 -11.36
CA LEU A 134 3.87 22.26 -9.93
C LEU A 134 5.19 22.00 -9.19
N SER A 135 6.27 21.66 -9.91
CA SER A 135 7.59 21.39 -9.33
C SER A 135 8.20 22.58 -8.56
N GLY A 136 7.65 23.79 -8.74
CA GLY A 136 8.06 25.02 -8.05
C GLY A 136 7.29 25.38 -6.78
N SER A 137 6.18 24.71 -6.42
CA SER A 137 5.44 24.98 -5.18
C SER A 137 5.73 23.91 -4.12
N SER A 138 6.24 24.35 -2.97
CA SER A 138 7.09 23.60 -2.04
C SER A 138 6.37 22.63 -1.08
N ASN A 139 5.25 22.01 -1.45
CA ASN A 139 4.59 21.08 -0.53
C ASN A 139 3.99 19.85 -1.23
N ASP A 140 4.84 18.88 -1.56
CA ASP A 140 4.49 17.52 -2.02
C ASP A 140 3.72 16.68 -0.97
N ARG A 141 3.28 17.30 0.14
CA ARG A 141 2.55 16.68 1.24
C ARG A 141 1.05 16.75 1.00
N TYR A 142 0.34 15.72 1.45
CA TYR A 142 -1.12 15.77 1.52
C TYR A 142 -1.55 16.60 2.74
N ALA A 143 -2.63 17.36 2.59
CA ALA A 143 -3.28 17.98 3.73
C ALA A 143 -3.91 16.89 4.60
N VAL A 144 -3.99 17.13 5.91
CA VAL A 144 -4.47 16.13 6.88
C VAL A 144 -5.89 15.64 6.60
N ASP A 145 -6.73 16.43 5.94
CA ASP A 145 -8.12 16.16 5.60
C ASP A 145 -8.31 15.54 4.20
N THR A 146 -7.20 15.30 3.47
CA THR A 146 -7.28 14.71 2.14
C THR A 146 -7.87 13.30 2.20
N PHE A 147 -7.42 12.51 3.17
CA PHE A 147 -7.84 11.12 3.39
C PHE A 147 -8.29 10.93 4.83
N ASP A 148 -9.14 9.93 5.07
CA ASP A 148 -9.57 9.57 6.42
C ASP A 148 -8.64 8.51 7.03
N ILE A 149 -8.07 7.64 6.18
CA ILE A 149 -7.20 6.53 6.57
C ILE A 149 -6.08 6.35 5.54
N VAL A 150 -4.86 6.08 6.01
CA VAL A 150 -3.74 5.62 5.19
C VAL A 150 -3.39 4.19 5.58
N ILE A 151 -3.22 3.31 4.61
CA ILE A 151 -2.87 1.89 4.82
C ILE A 151 -1.54 1.56 4.15
N THR A 152 -0.72 0.75 4.81
CA THR A 152 0.61 0.34 4.36
C THR A 152 0.96 -1.09 4.79
N ASN A 153 2.03 -1.63 4.22
CA ASN A 153 2.74 -2.79 4.75
C ASN A 153 4.27 -2.62 4.56
N PRO A 154 5.11 -3.41 5.26
CA PRO A 154 6.56 -3.32 5.15
C PRO A 154 7.15 -3.92 3.86
N SER A 155 6.35 -4.47 2.94
CA SER A 155 6.83 -5.27 1.79
C SER A 155 7.92 -4.59 0.97
N ASN A 156 7.77 -3.30 0.70
CA ASN A 156 8.71 -2.55 -0.11
C ASN A 156 9.94 -2.11 0.69
N SER A 157 9.87 -2.07 2.02
CA SER A 157 10.96 -1.59 2.89
C SER A 157 12.21 -2.46 2.92
N ILE A 158 12.05 -3.75 2.60
CA ILE A 158 13.13 -4.74 2.54
C ILE A 158 13.69 -4.92 1.11
N ILE A 159 13.11 -4.23 0.13
CA ILE A 159 13.65 -4.16 -1.23
C ILE A 159 14.73 -3.09 -1.26
N LYS A 160 15.88 -3.42 -1.82
CA LYS A 160 17.05 -2.54 -1.91
C LYS A 160 16.76 -1.30 -2.77
N GLY A 161 17.29 -0.15 -2.36
CA GLY A 161 16.91 1.15 -2.92
C GLY A 161 17.48 1.42 -4.31
N LYS A 162 18.59 0.77 -4.67
CA LYS A 162 19.33 0.95 -5.94
C LYS A 162 19.22 -0.26 -6.87
N THR A 163 18.12 -1.00 -6.84
CA THR A 163 17.87 -2.05 -7.81
C THR A 163 17.77 -1.44 -9.22
N ILE A 164 18.85 -1.59 -10.01
CA ILE A 164 18.96 -1.14 -11.41
C ILE A 164 18.86 -2.36 -12.37
N GLY A 165 18.70 -3.57 -11.83
CA GLY A 165 18.47 -4.81 -12.60
C GLY A 165 16.99 -5.15 -12.80
N PRO A 166 16.68 -6.22 -13.56
CA PRO A 166 15.31 -6.73 -13.73
C PRO A 166 14.75 -7.30 -12.41
N ASP A 167 15.62 -7.81 -11.55
CA ASP A 167 15.25 -8.52 -10.33
C ASP A 167 15.14 -7.60 -9.12
N LEU A 168 14.09 -7.75 -8.31
CA LEU A 168 13.96 -7.06 -7.03
C LEU A 168 14.94 -7.62 -5.99
N GLU A 169 16.11 -7.00 -5.88
CA GLU A 169 17.07 -7.32 -4.82
C GLU A 169 16.51 -7.03 -3.42
N LEU A 170 16.66 -7.98 -2.50
CA LEU A 170 16.34 -7.83 -1.08
C LEU A 170 17.56 -7.33 -0.28
N ILE A 171 17.33 -6.73 0.88
CA ILE A 171 18.38 -6.40 1.84
C ILE A 171 19.13 -7.66 2.29
N GLN A 172 20.45 -7.55 2.46
CA GLN A 172 21.34 -8.66 2.88
C GLN A 172 22.00 -8.42 4.24
N ASP A 173 21.51 -7.44 5.01
CA ASP A 173 22.00 -7.17 6.37
C ASP A 173 21.58 -8.33 7.30
N GLU A 174 22.52 -9.23 7.60
CA GLU A 174 22.29 -10.42 8.42
C GLU A 174 21.74 -10.10 9.82
N GLU A 175 22.19 -9.00 10.43
CA GLU A 175 21.71 -8.60 11.75
C GLU A 175 20.26 -8.15 11.70
N LEU A 176 19.90 -7.35 10.68
CA LEU A 176 18.53 -6.93 10.45
C LEU A 176 17.63 -8.13 10.10
N LEU A 177 18.09 -9.04 9.23
CA LEU A 177 17.34 -10.24 8.87
C LEU A 177 17.06 -11.12 10.09
N ARG A 178 18.04 -11.32 10.98
CA ARG A 178 17.83 -12.05 12.23
C ARG A 178 16.75 -11.41 13.09
N ILE A 179 16.80 -10.08 13.26
CA ILE A 179 15.77 -9.33 14.01
C ILE A 179 14.38 -9.53 13.40
N LEU A 180 14.27 -9.49 12.07
CA LEU A 180 12.99 -9.66 11.39
C LEU A 180 12.48 -11.10 11.46
N PHE A 181 13.36 -12.10 11.34
CA PHE A 181 13.02 -13.51 11.53
C PHE A 181 12.48 -13.78 12.92
N ASP A 182 13.14 -13.23 13.95
CA ASP A 182 12.69 -13.35 15.34
C ASP A 182 11.33 -12.65 15.54
N TYR A 183 11.17 -11.42 15.03
CA TYR A 183 9.94 -10.64 15.14
C TYR A 183 8.74 -11.34 14.47
N TYR A 184 8.91 -11.81 13.23
CA TYR A 184 7.85 -12.47 12.46
C TYR A 184 7.71 -13.96 12.76
N LYS A 185 8.62 -14.56 13.54
CA LYS A 185 8.65 -15.98 13.91
C LYS A 185 8.75 -16.89 12.69
N VAL A 186 9.69 -16.58 11.79
CA VAL A 186 9.94 -17.29 10.54
C VAL A 186 11.40 -17.72 10.44
N GLY A 187 11.67 -18.83 9.74
CA GLY A 187 13.02 -19.40 9.64
C GLY A 187 13.79 -19.03 8.38
N ASP A 188 13.13 -18.44 7.38
CA ASP A 188 13.70 -18.19 6.06
C ASP A 188 13.11 -16.93 5.40
N MET A 189 13.70 -16.57 4.25
CA MET A 189 13.29 -15.41 3.47
C MET A 189 11.89 -15.54 2.87
N GLU A 190 11.46 -16.74 2.49
CA GLU A 190 10.13 -16.96 1.93
C GLU A 190 9.04 -16.69 2.98
N GLY A 191 9.22 -17.26 4.18
CA GLY A 191 8.39 -17.01 5.34
C GLY A 191 8.38 -15.54 5.73
N LEU A 192 9.53 -14.87 5.69
CA LEU A 192 9.62 -13.43 5.97
C LEU A 192 8.85 -12.59 4.96
N LEU A 193 9.01 -12.85 3.66
CA LEU A 193 8.27 -12.15 2.61
C LEU A 193 6.76 -12.33 2.78
N LYS A 194 6.33 -13.56 3.06
CA LYS A 194 4.91 -13.87 3.32
C LYS A 194 4.41 -13.13 4.56
N ALA A 195 5.16 -13.12 5.64
CA ALA A 195 4.76 -12.46 6.89
C ALA A 195 4.64 -10.94 6.70
N ILE A 196 5.65 -10.31 6.09
CA ILE A 196 5.66 -8.88 5.81
C ILE A 196 4.54 -8.47 4.85
N ASN A 197 4.26 -9.25 3.80
CA ASN A 197 3.16 -8.95 2.87
C ASN A 197 1.78 -9.01 3.55
N ASN A 198 1.66 -9.70 4.68
CA ASN A 198 0.43 -9.80 5.46
C ASN A 198 0.40 -8.86 6.69
N ASP A 199 1.50 -8.19 7.04
CA ASP A 199 1.57 -7.21 8.13
C ASP A 199 1.02 -5.84 7.68
N TRP A 200 -0.30 -5.80 7.49
CA TRP A 200 -1.00 -4.58 7.11
C TRP A 200 -1.24 -3.69 8.33
N ARG A 201 -0.89 -2.42 8.16
CA ARG A 201 -1.04 -1.37 9.18
C ARG A 201 -1.77 -0.18 8.63
N PHE A 202 -2.48 0.53 9.49
CA PHE A 202 -3.20 1.74 9.12
C PHE A 202 -3.00 2.85 10.13
N VAL A 203 -3.23 4.08 9.70
CA VAL A 203 -3.17 5.27 10.56
C VAL A 203 -4.25 6.27 10.16
N LEU A 204 -4.72 7.06 11.12
CA LEU A 204 -5.52 8.24 10.84
C LEU A 204 -4.55 9.38 10.53
N PRO A 205 -4.64 10.06 9.37
CA PRO A 205 -3.73 11.15 9.03
C PRO A 205 -3.56 12.21 10.12
N SER A 206 -4.62 12.50 10.88
CA SER A 206 -4.61 13.45 11.99
C SER A 206 -3.73 13.05 13.17
N GLU A 207 -3.40 11.77 13.33
CA GLU A 207 -2.56 11.27 14.42
C GLU A 207 -1.06 11.45 14.13
N ILE A 208 -0.69 11.61 12.85
CA ILE A 208 0.71 11.77 12.42
C ILE A 208 1.00 13.11 11.75
N ALA A 209 -0.01 13.97 11.61
CA ALA A 209 0.14 15.24 10.90
C ALA A 209 1.07 16.21 11.64
N VAL A 210 1.87 16.95 10.86
CA VAL A 210 2.72 18.05 11.33
C VAL A 210 2.30 19.31 10.59
N GLU A 211 1.89 20.33 11.35
CA GLU A 211 1.43 21.62 10.82
C GLU A 211 0.26 21.48 9.81
N GLY A 212 -0.65 20.53 10.06
CA GLY A 212 -1.81 20.29 9.19
C GLY A 212 -1.53 19.45 7.94
N PHE A 213 -0.31 18.91 7.80
CA PHE A 213 0.07 18.08 6.66
C PHE A 213 0.59 16.70 7.08
N ILE A 214 0.29 15.69 6.28
CA ILE A 214 0.86 14.34 6.45
C ILE A 214 2.38 14.42 6.14
N PRO A 215 3.26 13.94 7.03
CA PRO A 215 4.70 13.89 6.75
C PRO A 215 4.99 13.16 5.43
N ARG A 216 6.06 13.55 4.73
CA ARG A 216 6.42 12.92 3.45
C ARG A 216 6.77 11.43 3.61
N THR A 217 7.47 11.13 4.70
CA THR A 217 7.99 9.81 5.03
C THR A 217 7.86 9.50 6.52
N PRO A 218 6.62 9.36 7.05
CA PRO A 218 6.41 9.02 8.44
C PRO A 218 7.03 7.65 8.76
N TYR A 219 7.46 7.51 10.00
CA TYR A 219 7.98 6.25 10.53
C TYR A 219 6.84 5.32 10.93
N VAL A 220 7.09 4.02 10.81
CA VAL A 220 6.26 2.93 11.32
C VAL A 220 7.16 2.02 12.13
N LEU A 221 6.91 1.93 13.43
CA LEU A 221 7.62 1.04 14.35
C LEU A 221 6.99 -0.34 14.25
N LEU A 222 7.80 -1.40 14.19
CA LEU A 222 7.25 -2.75 14.17
C LEU A 222 6.58 -3.09 15.51
N GLU A 223 7.16 -2.62 16.60
CA GLU A 223 6.67 -2.86 17.96
C GLU A 223 6.16 -1.58 18.60
N ASN A 224 5.01 -1.67 19.28
CA ASN A 224 4.44 -0.61 20.11
C ASN A 224 4.34 0.75 19.38
N ASP A 225 3.98 0.75 18.10
CA ASP A 225 3.75 2.00 17.38
C ASP A 225 2.56 2.75 18.00
N PRO A 226 2.72 4.04 18.37
CA PRO A 226 1.65 4.81 19.00
C PRO A 226 0.53 5.23 18.03
N HIS A 227 0.74 5.13 16.72
CA HIS A 227 -0.15 5.66 15.69
C HIS A 227 -0.56 4.62 14.65
N TRP A 228 0.39 3.80 14.17
CA TRP A 228 0.15 2.79 13.15
C TRP A 228 -0.40 1.51 13.77
N LEU A 229 -1.70 1.30 13.59
CA LEU A 229 -2.44 0.21 14.18
C LEU A 229 -2.47 -1.03 13.27
N PRO A 230 -2.53 -2.24 13.82
CA PRO A 230 -2.70 -3.46 13.04
C PRO A 230 -4.09 -3.50 12.40
N ILE A 231 -4.20 -4.05 11.18
CA ILE A 231 -5.43 -4.04 10.39
C ILE A 231 -6.67 -4.58 11.14
N GLY A 232 -6.51 -5.51 12.09
CA GLY A 232 -7.62 -6.03 12.89
C GLY A 232 -8.39 -4.98 13.70
N GLN A 233 -7.83 -3.77 13.89
CA GLN A 233 -8.50 -2.66 14.60
C GLN A 233 -9.20 -1.68 13.66
N ILE A 234 -9.21 -1.91 12.35
CA ILE A 234 -9.66 -0.91 11.38
C ILE A 234 -11.15 -0.59 11.46
N GLU A 235 -11.99 -1.60 11.66
CA GLU A 235 -13.45 -1.43 11.69
C GLU A 235 -13.88 -0.55 12.88
N SER A 236 -13.35 -0.83 14.07
CA SER A 236 -13.66 -0.05 15.28
C SER A 236 -13.22 1.41 15.12
N LYS A 237 -12.04 1.64 14.52
CA LYS A 237 -11.54 2.99 14.22
C LYS A 237 -12.37 3.71 13.16
N MET A 238 -12.81 3.03 12.11
CA MET A 238 -13.73 3.59 11.12
C MET A 238 -15.05 4.01 11.75
N LEU A 239 -15.60 3.21 12.68
CA LEU A 239 -16.81 3.58 13.43
C LEU A 239 -16.62 4.82 14.30
N GLU A 240 -15.45 4.97 14.94
CA GLU A 240 -15.11 6.18 15.69
C GLU A 240 -15.11 7.42 14.78
N ILE A 241 -14.53 7.32 13.58
CA ILE A 241 -14.51 8.41 12.59
C ILE A 241 -15.95 8.78 12.19
N VAL A 242 -16.78 7.80 11.83
CA VAL A 242 -18.18 8.01 11.46
C VAL A 242 -18.96 8.71 12.59
N ARG A 243 -18.76 8.29 13.85
CA ARG A 243 -19.42 8.93 15.01
C ARG A 243 -18.96 10.37 15.21
N ARG A 244 -17.68 10.68 14.97
CA ARG A 244 -17.14 12.03 15.05
C ARG A 244 -17.70 12.92 13.94
N MET A 245 -17.76 12.41 12.70
CA MET A 245 -18.31 13.14 11.55
C MET A 245 -19.79 13.46 11.73
N LYS A 246 -20.58 12.56 12.32
CA LYS A 246 -22.01 12.81 12.62
C LYS A 246 -22.27 13.92 13.65
N ARG A 247 -21.29 14.27 14.48
CA ARG A 247 -21.42 15.27 15.53
C ARG A 247 -20.99 16.67 15.08
N ARG A 248 -20.37 16.77 13.91
CA ARG A 248 -20.03 18.04 13.25
C ARG A 248 -21.20 18.48 12.40
#